data_AF-A0A6L4A1C1-F1
#
_entry.id   AF-A0A6L4A1C1-F1
#
_cell.length_a   1.000
_cell.length_b   1.000
_cell.length_c   1.000
_cell.angle_alpha   90.00
_cell.angle_beta   90.00
_cell.angle_gamma   90.00
#
_symmetry.space_group_name_H-M   'P 1'
#
loop_
_entity.id
_entity.type
_entity.pdbx_description
1 polymer ?
#
loop_
_entity_poly.entity_id
_entity_poly.type
_entity_poly.pdbx_seq_one_letter_code
_entity_poly.pdbx_strand_id
1 'polypeptide(L)' 'MKIGLQMPSFDWPGGIGTKLAEIAQLADESGFASLWVMDHFFGIGGVWGEPEAPMLEGYSTLAY' A
#
# COMPACT_ATOMS: atom_id res chain seq x y z
N MET A 1 -3.68 -23.28 -2.07
CA MET A 1 -3.11 -22.20 -2.91
C MET A 1 -2.93 -20.98 -2.02
N LYS A 2 -1.82 -20.23 -2.14
CA LYS A 2 -1.58 -18.98 -1.38
C LYS A 2 -1.69 -17.80 -2.33
N ILE A 3 -2.47 -16.79 -1.98
CA ILE A 3 -2.69 -15.58 -2.78
C ILE A 3 -2.20 -14.38 -1.97
N GLY A 4 -1.46 -13.47 -2.60
CA GLY A 4 -1.01 -12.22 -1.99
C GLY A 4 -1.70 -11.01 -2.58
N LEU A 5 -1.79 -9.93 -1.80
CA LEU A 5 -2.28 -8.62 -2.22
C LEU A 5 -1.09 -7.67 -2.41
N GLN A 6 -0.93 -7.12 -3.61
CA GLN A 6 0.07 -6.10 -3.93
C GLN A 6 -0.61 -4.73 -3.98
N MET A 7 -0.05 -3.75 -3.27
CA MET A 7 -0.57 -2.39 -3.18
C MET A 7 0.49 -1.39 -3.68
N PRO A 8 0.43 -0.99 -4.96
CA PRO A 8 1.44 -0.13 -5.58
C PRO A 8 1.14 1.36 -5.48
N SER A 9 0.07 1.79 -4.81
CA SER A 9 -0.31 3.19 -4.69
C SER A 9 -1.08 3.44 -3.40
N PHE A 10 -0.88 4.63 -2.83
CA PHE A 10 -1.58 5.14 -1.65
C PHE A 10 -2.36 6.42 -1.95
N ASP A 11 -2.58 6.73 -3.24
CA ASP A 11 -3.30 7.92 -3.68
C ASP A 11 -4.82 7.73 -3.49
N TRP A 12 -5.23 7.79 -2.23
CA TRP A 12 -6.61 7.59 -1.80
C TRP A 12 -7.23 8.88 -1.28
N PRO A 13 -8.52 9.12 -1.57
CA PRO A 13 -9.28 10.17 -0.91
C PRO A 13 -9.26 9.98 0.62
N GLY A 14 -8.92 11.03 1.36
CA GLY A 14 -8.84 11.00 2.82
C GLY A 14 -7.46 10.59 3.38
N GLY A 15 -6.49 10.30 2.52
CA GLY A 15 -5.10 10.01 2.91
C GLY A 15 -4.87 8.57 3.36
N ILE A 16 -3.64 8.29 3.79
CA ILE A 16 -3.13 6.92 3.97
C ILE A 16 -3.60 6.30 5.29
N GLY A 17 -3.62 7.08 6.37
CA GLY A 17 -3.77 6.63 7.78
C GLY A 17 -4.75 5.48 8.01
N THR A 18 -6.03 5.80 8.20
CA THR A 18 -7.06 4.80 8.52
C THR A 18 -7.30 3.83 7.36
N LYS A 19 -7.20 4.30 6.10
CA LYS A 19 -7.49 3.47 4.93
C LYS A 19 -6.50 2.31 4.78
N LEU A 20 -5.22 2.53 5.07
CA LEU A 20 -4.20 1.49 5.03
C LEU A 20 -4.49 0.38 6.06
N ALA A 21 -4.79 0.76 7.30
CA ALA A 21 -5.15 -0.17 8.36
C ALA A 21 -6.41 -0.98 8.01
N GLU A 22 -7.46 -0.32 7.48
CA GLU A 22 -8.69 -0.98 7.01
C GLU A 22 -8.40 -2.04 5.94
N ILE A 23 -7.59 -1.71 4.93
CA ILE A 23 -7.24 -2.64 3.84
C ILE A 23 -6.43 -3.83 4.38
N ALA A 24 -5.45 -3.56 5.24
CA ALA A 24 -4.61 -4.60 5.82
C ALA A 24 -5.43 -5.58 6.66
N GLN A 25 -6.34 -5.06 7.51
CA GLN A 25 -7.25 -5.88 8.30
C GLN A 25 -8.18 -6.71 7.40
N LEU A 26 -8.77 -6.08 6.38
CA LEU A 26 -9.66 -6.79 5.45
C LEU A 26 -8.92 -7.88 4.65
N ALA A 27 -7.66 -7.65 4.27
CA ALA A 27 -6.85 -8.64 3.57
C ALA A 27 -6.60 -9.88 4.44
N ASP A 28 -6.30 -9.69 5.72
CA ASP A 28 -6.12 -10.79 6.68
C ASP A 28 -7.43 -11.56 6.89
N GLU A 29 -8.54 -10.84 7.16
CA GLU A 29 -9.87 -11.44 7.34
C GLU A 29 -10.37 -12.19 6.10
N SER A 30 -9.96 -11.74 4.90
CA SER A 30 -10.29 -12.38 3.62
C SER A 30 -9.39 -13.58 3.28
N GLY A 31 -8.38 -13.88 4.10
CA GLY A 31 -7.50 -15.03 3.95
C GLY A 31 -6.38 -14.85 2.92
N PHE A 32 -5.97 -13.61 2.62
CA PHE A 32 -4.75 -13.39 1.86
C PHE A 32 -3.54 -13.86 2.67
N ALA A 33 -2.60 -14.53 2.00
CA ALA A 33 -1.42 -15.10 2.64
C ALA A 33 -0.30 -14.09 2.88
N SER A 34 -0.37 -12.92 2.26
CA SER A 34 0.66 -11.87 2.34
C SER A 34 0.14 -10.55 1.78
N LEU A 35 0.61 -9.44 2.32
CA LEU A 35 0.42 -8.08 1.79
C LEU A 35 1.79 -7.50 1.40
N TRP A 36 1.85 -6.88 0.23
CA TRP A 36 3.06 -6.31 -0.35
C TRP A 36 2.85 -4.85 -0.74
N VAL A 37 3.85 -4.03 -0.49
CA VAL A 37 3.91 -2.62 -0.89
C VAL A 37 5.15 -2.36 -1.73
N MET A 38 5.21 -1.18 -2.36
CA MET A 38 6.47 -0.69 -2.93
C MET A 38 7.33 -0.08 -1.84
N ASP A 39 8.66 -0.17 -2.01
CA ASP A 39 9.62 0.38 -1.05
C ASP A 39 10.26 1.67 -1.59
N HIS A 40 9.51 2.77 -1.56
CA HIS A 40 9.91 4.00 -2.25
C HIS A 40 9.55 5.24 -1.45
N PHE A 41 10.48 6.19 -1.30
CA PHE A 41 10.16 7.49 -0.68
C PHE A 41 9.41 8.43 -1.63
N PHE A 42 9.62 8.28 -2.95
CA PHE A 42 8.89 8.98 -4.02
C PHE A 42 8.42 7.96 -5.07
N GLY A 43 7.33 8.24 -5.77
CA GLY A 43 6.85 7.39 -6.85
C GLY A 43 7.87 7.27 -8.01
N ILE A 44 7.82 6.16 -8.75
CA ILE A 44 8.70 5.91 -9.91
C ILE A 44 8.23 6.59 -11.20
N GLY A 45 7.10 7.30 -11.16
CA GLY A 45 6.57 8.01 -12.32
C GLY A 45 5.92 7.11 -13.38
N GLY A 46 5.51 7.73 -14.48
CA GLY A 46 5.06 7.05 -15.69
C GLY A 46 3.75 6.29 -15.50
N VAL A 47 3.78 4.97 -15.70
CA VAL A 47 2.57 4.13 -15.60
C VAL A 47 2.07 3.97 -14.15
N TRP A 48 2.86 4.39 -13.16
CA TRP A 48 2.57 4.24 -11.73
C TRP A 48 2.07 5.53 -11.06
N GLY A 49 1.79 6.58 -11.85
CA GLY A 49 1.36 7.89 -11.38
C GLY A 49 2.49 8.92 -11.36
N GLU A 50 2.22 10.10 -10.81
CA GLU A 50 3.21 11.17 -10.67
C GLU A 50 4.24 10.83 -9.59
N PRO A 51 5.52 11.19 -9.74
CA PRO A 51 6.55 10.95 -8.72
C PRO A 51 6.23 11.53 -7.33
N GLU A 52 5.47 12.63 -7.28
CA GLU A 52 5.07 13.34 -6.06
C GLU A 52 3.76 12.82 -5.45
N ALA A 53 3.10 11.84 -6.07
CA ALA A 53 1.90 11.22 -5.52
C ALA A 53 2.19 10.55 -4.17
N PRO A 54 1.18 10.41 -3.28
CA PRO A 54 1.37 9.79 -1.97
C PRO A 54 2.04 8.41 -2.07
N MET A 55 3.17 8.27 -1.39
CA MET A 55 3.98 7.06 -1.36
C MET A 55 4.52 6.82 0.05
N LEU A 56 4.68 5.55 0.41
CA LEU A 56 5.36 5.13 1.63
C LEU A 56 6.59 4.29 1.27
N GLU A 57 7.63 4.51 2.05
CA GLU A 57 8.75 3.57 2.16
C GLU A 57 8.25 2.29 2.87
N GLY A 58 8.86 1.15 2.55
CA GLY A 58 8.37 -0.17 2.96
C GLY A 58 8.23 -0.34 4.47
N TYR A 59 9.26 0.03 5.25
CA TYR A 59 9.21 -0.08 6.71
C TYR A 59 8.28 0.95 7.36
N SER A 60 8.19 2.14 6.79
CA SER A 60 7.29 3.20 7.28
C SER A 60 5.82 2.78 7.20
N THR A 61 5.48 1.87 6.28
CA THR A 61 4.14 1.26 6.17
C THR A 61 3.75 0.46 7.42
N LEU A 62 4.69 -0.12 8.16
CA LEU A 62 4.41 -0.91 9.36
C LEU A 62 3.93 -0.06 10.55
N ALA A 63 4.00 1.27 10.46
CA ALA A 63 3.56 2.18 11.52
C ALA A 63 2.05 2.44 11.53
N TYR A 64 1.30 1.87 10.59
CA TYR A 64 -0.13 2.10 10.36
C TYR A 64 -1.01 0.95 10.84
#